data_AF-A0AAN5CT48-F1
#
_entry.id   AF-A0AAN5CT48-F1
#
_cell.length_a   1.000
_cell.length_b   1.000
_cell.length_c   1.000
_cell.angle_alpha   90.00
_cell.angle_beta   90.00
_cell.angle_gamma   90.00
#
_symmetry.space_group_name_H-M   'P 1'
#
loop_
_entity.id
_entity.type
_entity.pdbx_description
1 polymer ?
#
loop_
_entity_poly.entity_id
_entity_poly.type
_entity_poly.pdbx_seq_one_letter_code
_entity_poly.pdbx_strand_id
1 'polypeptide(L)'
;LLMYLLVFLLIPSALAVSCYDSTTKSSCCGDYCYAYRSNYVDNSTIRETGCLRGSIFRPFIGKCLEDNDESYCFCDTDYCNSPTARYPEWKHGTLKCGQTKGCISCEVHRSLSGSLATPRCGSFFAKSIEIVMQTQSCVRFQISEYDNKLYCLCDTGNNCDTKLIKAQKLTSNKVTCLMERSGKETCKGDFCFISQWYDLMSVERGCITNNETLYAGLYQSGYANFLGYQYILCESDKCNKDWKTAEKSADIKEPLCHTTTITTTMSPSEILEADFQRQWNNLIYSLRNAFSDIMWRLQG
;
A
#
# COMPACT_ATOMS: atom_id res chain seq x y z
N LEU A 1 -1.63 -11.58 -40.38
CA LEU A 1 -2.43 -11.58 -39.13
C LEU A 1 -1.86 -12.45 -38.00
N LEU A 2 -1.07 -13.50 -38.28
CA LEU A 2 -0.54 -14.40 -37.23
C LEU A 2 0.63 -13.82 -36.39
N MET A 3 1.33 -12.76 -36.85
CA MET A 3 2.48 -12.19 -36.12
C MET A 3 2.11 -11.23 -34.98
N TYR A 4 0.87 -10.72 -34.91
CA TYR A 4 0.44 -9.83 -33.83
C TYR A 4 -0.02 -10.57 -32.56
N LEU A 5 -0.20 -11.89 -32.62
CA LEU A 5 -0.63 -12.69 -31.47
C LEU A 5 0.52 -13.09 -30.52
N LEU A 6 1.78 -13.00 -30.96
CA LEU A 6 2.95 -13.46 -30.20
C LEU A 6 3.57 -12.39 -29.30
N VAL A 7 3.24 -11.12 -29.50
CA VAL A 7 3.80 -10.01 -28.68
C VAL A 7 3.09 -9.89 -27.32
N PHE A 8 1.86 -10.40 -27.18
CA PHE A 8 1.12 -10.37 -25.91
C PHE A 8 1.54 -11.46 -24.90
N LEU A 9 2.40 -12.41 -25.27
CA LEU A 9 2.89 -13.47 -24.37
C LEU A 9 4.23 -13.16 -23.69
N LEU A 10 4.82 -12.00 -23.97
CA LEU A 10 6.02 -11.51 -23.28
C LEU A 10 5.66 -10.33 -22.39
N ILE A 11 4.60 -10.44 -21.60
CA ILE A 11 4.49 -9.56 -20.42
C ILE A 11 5.61 -10.04 -19.50
N PRO A 12 6.67 -9.24 -19.27
CA PRO A 12 7.70 -9.65 -18.32
C PRO A 12 7.00 -9.87 -16.99
N SER A 13 7.02 -11.11 -16.51
CA SER A 13 6.93 -11.39 -15.08
C SER A 13 7.85 -10.38 -14.42
N ALA A 14 7.34 -9.58 -13.48
CA ALA A 14 8.18 -8.62 -12.77
C ALA A 14 9.44 -9.36 -12.32
N LEU A 15 10.60 -8.91 -12.80
CA LEU A 15 11.86 -9.51 -12.38
C LEU A 15 11.95 -9.24 -10.88
N ALA A 16 12.15 -10.30 -10.10
CA ALA A 16 12.33 -10.16 -8.67
C ALA A 16 13.48 -9.19 -8.40
N VAL A 17 13.30 -8.32 -7.40
CA VAL A 17 14.24 -7.29 -7.00
C VAL A 17 14.82 -7.59 -5.63
N SER A 18 16.09 -7.24 -5.47
CA SER A 18 16.77 -7.22 -4.18
C SER A 18 16.56 -5.87 -3.53
N CYS A 19 16.03 -5.82 -2.31
CA CYS A 19 15.80 -4.57 -1.59
C CYS A 19 16.59 -4.53 -0.29
N TYR A 20 16.84 -3.33 0.22
CA TYR A 20 17.40 -3.14 1.55
C TYR A 20 16.30 -3.30 2.61
N ASP A 21 16.51 -4.19 3.57
CA ASP A 21 15.66 -4.38 4.74
C ASP A 21 16.31 -3.70 5.95
N SER A 22 15.69 -2.62 6.42
CA SER A 22 16.20 -1.83 7.55
C SER A 22 16.11 -2.57 8.89
N THR A 23 15.18 -3.51 9.02
CA THR A 23 14.92 -4.25 10.26
C THR A 23 16.02 -5.28 10.50
N THR A 24 16.33 -6.06 9.46
CA THR A 24 17.39 -7.08 9.51
C THR A 24 18.77 -6.49 9.16
N LYS A 25 18.82 -5.28 8.61
CA LYS A 25 20.01 -4.63 8.05
C LYS A 25 20.66 -5.47 6.95
N SER A 26 19.87 -6.25 6.22
CA SER A 26 20.34 -7.11 5.13
C SER A 26 19.57 -6.84 3.85
N SER A 27 19.82 -7.63 2.81
CA SER A 27 18.94 -7.66 1.65
C SER A 27 17.75 -8.59 1.88
N CYS A 28 16.64 -8.28 1.24
CA CYS A 28 15.49 -9.18 1.08
C CYS A 28 15.15 -9.34 -0.40
N CYS A 29 14.31 -10.32 -0.73
CA CYS A 29 13.83 -10.57 -2.08
C CYS A 29 12.31 -10.34 -2.19
N GLY A 30 11.90 -9.56 -3.19
CA GLY A 30 10.50 -9.27 -3.48
C GLY A 30 10.25 -8.94 -4.94
N ASP A 31 9.00 -8.61 -5.27
CA ASP A 31 8.62 -8.06 -6.57
C ASP A 31 8.87 -6.55 -6.64
N TYR A 32 8.82 -5.87 -5.48
CA TYR A 32 9.06 -4.43 -5.34
C TYR A 32 9.83 -4.14 -4.05
N CYS A 33 10.49 -2.99 -4.02
CA CYS A 33 11.04 -2.41 -2.80
C CYS A 33 10.13 -1.31 -2.30
N TYR A 34 10.08 -1.12 -0.98
CA TYR A 34 9.40 0.02 -0.37
C TYR A 34 10.31 0.78 0.58
N ALA A 35 10.00 2.07 0.73
CA ALA A 35 10.54 2.92 1.77
C ALA A 35 9.40 3.66 2.47
N TYR A 36 9.41 3.58 3.79
CA TYR A 36 8.44 4.17 4.70
C TYR A 36 9.07 5.32 5.48
N ARG A 37 8.31 6.40 5.63
CA ARG A 37 8.60 7.45 6.61
C ARG A 37 7.33 7.84 7.36
N SER A 38 7.52 8.44 8.53
CA SER A 38 6.44 9.14 9.23
C SER A 38 6.53 10.62 8.92
N ASN A 39 5.40 11.25 8.62
CA ASN A 39 5.31 12.68 8.34
C ASN A 39 5.30 13.56 9.60
N TYR A 40 5.20 12.94 10.79
CA TYR A 40 5.24 13.67 12.08
C TYR A 40 6.65 14.04 12.53
N VAL A 41 7.66 13.31 12.08
CA VAL A 41 9.05 13.47 12.52
C VAL A 41 9.87 13.77 11.28
N ASP A 42 10.42 14.99 11.22
CA ASP A 42 11.06 15.65 10.07
C ASP A 42 11.07 14.86 8.77
N ASN A 43 10.39 15.44 7.77
CA ASN A 43 9.97 14.87 6.50
C ASN A 43 11.09 14.19 5.67
N SER A 44 12.35 14.20 6.09
CA SER A 44 13.46 13.58 5.38
C SER A 44 13.79 12.15 5.80
N THR A 45 13.42 11.70 7.00
CA THR A 45 14.02 10.46 7.54
C THR A 45 13.16 9.23 7.28
N ILE A 46 13.70 8.33 6.46
CA ILE A 46 13.14 6.99 6.22
C ILE A 46 13.28 6.16 7.50
N ARG A 47 12.16 5.62 7.94
CA ARG A 47 12.06 4.82 9.16
C ARG A 47 12.21 3.34 8.90
N GLU A 48 11.63 2.87 7.81
CA GLU A 48 11.63 1.45 7.46
C GLU A 48 11.77 1.29 5.95
N THR A 49 12.48 0.25 5.54
CA THR A 49 12.63 -0.15 4.15
C THR A 49 12.53 -1.67 4.09
N GLY A 50 11.99 -2.20 3.00
CA GLY A 50 11.98 -3.64 2.80
C GLY A 50 11.46 -4.04 1.44
N CYS A 51 11.08 -5.32 1.34
CA CYS A 51 10.55 -5.94 0.14
C CYS A 51 9.05 -6.11 0.22
N LEU A 52 8.37 -5.91 -0.89
CA LEU A 52 6.99 -6.30 -1.11
C LEU A 52 6.93 -7.42 -2.11
N ARG A 53 5.89 -8.24 -1.95
CA ARG A 53 5.59 -9.31 -2.88
C ARG A 53 4.21 -9.10 -3.48
N GLY A 54 4.08 -9.59 -4.71
CA GLY A 54 2.91 -9.70 -5.55
C GLY A 54 2.48 -8.42 -6.26
N SER A 55 1.79 -8.65 -7.38
CA SER A 55 1.42 -7.68 -8.42
C SER A 55 0.51 -6.55 -7.98
N ILE A 56 -0.09 -6.67 -6.78
CA ILE A 56 -1.05 -5.70 -6.26
C ILE A 56 -0.42 -4.30 -6.12
N PHE A 57 0.89 -4.21 -5.87
CA PHE A 57 1.58 -2.93 -5.75
C PHE A 57 2.11 -2.36 -7.08
N ARG A 58 1.96 -3.07 -8.19
CA ARG A 58 2.43 -2.62 -9.51
C ARG A 58 1.98 -1.20 -9.89
N PRO A 59 0.74 -0.77 -9.62
CA PRO A 59 0.28 0.57 -9.99
C PRO A 59 1.00 1.73 -9.24
N PHE A 60 1.77 1.41 -8.20
CA PHE A 60 2.47 2.38 -7.35
C PHE A 60 3.97 2.49 -7.61
N ILE A 61 4.52 1.67 -8.51
CA ILE A 61 5.94 1.74 -8.89
C ILE A 61 6.29 3.15 -9.35
N GLY A 62 7.36 3.72 -8.80
CA GLY A 62 7.83 5.08 -9.10
C GLY A 62 6.96 6.19 -8.50
N LYS A 63 6.00 5.83 -7.64
CA LYS A 63 5.13 6.77 -6.92
C LYS A 63 5.32 6.61 -5.42
N CYS A 64 4.99 7.67 -4.71
CA CYS A 64 4.87 7.64 -3.26
C CYS A 64 3.40 7.80 -2.89
N LEU A 65 2.89 6.84 -2.13
CA LEU A 65 1.65 6.96 -1.39
C LEU A 65 1.91 7.78 -0.16
N GLU A 66 1.09 8.78 0.06
CA GLU A 66 1.27 9.68 1.18
C GLU A 66 -0.09 9.99 1.77
N ASP A 67 -0.13 9.95 3.09
CA ASP A 67 -1.22 10.53 3.86
C ASP A 67 -0.66 11.58 4.83
N ASN A 68 -1.45 11.98 5.80
CA ASN A 68 -1.01 12.98 6.75
C ASN A 68 0.07 12.49 7.71
N ASP A 69 0.17 11.18 7.94
CA ASP A 69 0.87 10.60 9.07
C ASP A 69 2.13 9.84 8.62
N GLU A 70 2.06 9.29 7.42
CA GLU A 70 2.89 8.24 6.86
C GLU A 70 3.07 8.44 5.35
N SER A 71 4.18 7.94 4.83
CA SER A 71 4.40 7.92 3.39
C SER A 71 5.22 6.71 2.98
N TYR A 72 4.86 6.13 1.84
CA TYR A 72 5.42 4.91 1.28
C TYR A 72 5.77 5.12 -0.18
N CYS A 73 7.04 5.05 -0.53
CA CYS A 73 7.46 4.99 -1.93
C CYS A 73 7.70 3.55 -2.34
N PHE A 74 7.36 3.22 -3.59
CA PHE A 74 7.57 1.89 -4.16
C PHE A 74 8.43 1.99 -5.41
N CYS A 75 9.29 1.01 -5.62
CA CYS A 75 10.18 0.95 -6.78
C CYS A 75 10.51 -0.51 -7.13
N ASP A 76 10.92 -0.75 -8.38
CA ASP A 76 11.10 -2.07 -8.99
C ASP A 76 12.51 -2.27 -9.56
N THR A 77 13.50 -1.62 -8.96
CA THR A 77 14.91 -1.80 -9.30
C THR A 77 15.72 -2.17 -8.06
N ASP A 78 16.78 -2.96 -8.23
CA ASP A 78 17.61 -3.41 -7.10
C ASP A 78 18.08 -2.25 -6.22
N TYR A 79 17.89 -2.40 -4.91
CA TYR A 79 18.28 -1.47 -3.85
C TYR A 79 17.82 -0.02 -4.05
N CYS A 80 16.74 0.20 -4.79
CA CYS A 80 16.13 1.52 -4.96
C CYS A 80 15.53 2.09 -3.68
N ASN A 81 15.40 1.27 -2.64
CA ASN A 81 15.00 1.68 -1.30
C ASN A 81 16.19 1.79 -0.32
N SER A 82 17.43 1.87 -0.81
CA SER A 82 18.59 2.01 0.07
C SER A 82 18.58 3.37 0.82
N PRO A 83 19.33 3.50 1.92
CA PRO A 83 19.42 4.77 2.66
C PRO A 83 19.98 5.95 1.83
N THR A 84 20.69 5.65 0.74
CA THR A 84 21.27 6.65 -0.17
C THR A 84 20.41 6.88 -1.42
N ALA A 85 19.32 6.13 -1.58
CA ALA A 85 18.44 6.26 -2.71
C ALA A 85 17.74 7.63 -2.72
N ARG A 86 17.57 8.18 -3.92
CA ARG A 86 16.78 9.38 -4.15
C ARG A 86 15.34 8.97 -4.42
N TYR A 87 14.44 9.33 -3.51
CA TYR A 87 13.02 9.12 -3.70
C TYR A 87 12.42 10.26 -4.53
N PRO A 88 11.31 10.00 -5.24
CA PRO A 88 10.50 11.07 -5.81
C PRO A 88 10.21 12.15 -4.77
N GLU A 89 10.06 13.39 -5.22
CA GLU A 89 9.71 14.49 -4.32
C GLU A 89 8.37 14.18 -3.66
N TRP A 90 8.40 14.19 -2.34
CA TRP A 90 7.22 13.89 -1.55
C TRP A 90 6.26 15.08 -1.61
N LYS A 91 4.97 14.83 -1.84
CA LYS A 91 3.99 15.91 -1.91
C LYS A 91 3.67 16.42 -0.52
N HIS A 92 3.48 17.73 -0.44
CA HIS A 92 2.93 18.34 0.76
C HIS A 92 1.41 18.40 0.66
N GLY A 93 0.74 18.14 1.79
CA GLY A 93 -0.71 18.23 1.86
C GLY A 93 -1.18 19.66 1.60
N THR A 94 -1.90 19.85 0.50
CA THR A 94 -2.44 21.15 0.08
C THR A 94 -3.97 21.21 0.15
N LEU A 95 -4.62 20.07 0.43
CA LEU A 95 -6.06 19.94 0.36
C LEU A 95 -6.75 20.34 1.65
N LYS A 96 -8.02 20.70 1.51
CA LYS A 96 -8.96 20.85 2.62
C LYS A 96 -10.05 19.80 2.49
N CYS A 97 -10.14 18.92 3.48
CA CYS A 97 -11.13 17.85 3.54
C CYS A 97 -12.08 18.09 4.71
N GLY A 98 -13.29 18.56 4.39
CA GLY A 98 -14.24 19.01 5.42
C GLY A 98 -13.69 20.22 6.17
N GLN A 99 -13.52 20.09 7.49
CA GLN A 99 -12.93 21.13 8.34
C GLN A 99 -11.40 21.07 8.42
N THR A 100 -10.79 19.93 8.06
CA THR A 100 -9.35 19.72 8.15
C THR A 100 -8.63 20.30 6.94
N LYS A 101 -7.48 20.95 7.16
CA LYS A 101 -6.61 21.53 6.13
C LYS A 101 -5.28 20.80 6.09
N GLY A 102 -4.56 20.94 4.98
CA GLY A 102 -3.23 20.34 4.80
C GLY A 102 -3.29 18.85 4.50
N CYS A 103 -4.39 18.33 3.95
CA CYS A 103 -4.50 16.93 3.60
C CYS A 103 -3.81 16.64 2.26
N ILE A 104 -3.27 15.43 2.09
CA ILE A 104 -2.76 14.95 0.78
C ILE A 104 -3.88 14.33 -0.05
N SER A 105 -4.82 13.65 0.61
CA SER A 105 -6.03 13.13 0.01
C SER A 105 -7.22 13.34 0.96
N CYS A 106 -8.42 13.37 0.41
CA CYS A 106 -9.65 13.30 1.17
C CYS A 106 -10.19 11.88 1.16
N GLU A 107 -10.65 11.40 2.31
CA GLU A 107 -11.36 10.14 2.45
C GLU A 107 -12.79 10.43 2.89
N VAL A 108 -13.71 9.68 2.30
CA VAL A 108 -15.08 9.59 2.79
C VAL A 108 -15.47 8.13 2.81
N HIS A 109 -15.99 7.66 3.95
CA HIS A 109 -16.59 6.34 4.05
C HIS A 109 -18.10 6.45 4.28
N ARG A 110 -18.84 5.49 3.73
CA ARG A 110 -20.27 5.34 3.96
C ARG A 110 -20.55 3.90 4.37
N SER A 111 -21.06 3.72 5.58
CA SER A 111 -21.71 2.47 5.93
C SER A 111 -23.00 2.33 5.11
N LEU A 112 -23.22 1.18 4.48
CA LEU A 112 -24.45 0.95 3.72
C LEU A 112 -25.70 0.88 4.63
N SER A 113 -25.53 0.70 5.94
CA SER A 113 -26.63 0.71 6.92
C SER A 113 -26.88 2.07 7.59
N GLY A 114 -26.10 3.12 7.29
CA GLY A 114 -26.10 4.37 8.07
C GLY A 114 -25.97 5.68 7.28
N SER A 115 -25.84 6.77 8.04
CA SER A 115 -25.56 8.12 7.52
C SER A 115 -24.13 8.22 6.96
N LEU A 116 -23.94 9.09 5.96
CA LEU A 116 -22.60 9.39 5.42
C LEU A 116 -21.69 9.95 6.51
N ALA A 117 -20.43 9.50 6.54
CA ALA A 117 -19.41 10.14 7.35
C ALA A 117 -19.01 11.49 6.75
N THR A 118 -18.58 12.41 7.62
CA THR A 118 -18.01 13.68 7.20
C THR A 118 -16.66 13.45 6.50
N PRO A 119 -16.36 14.15 5.40
CA PRO A 119 -15.05 14.08 4.77
C PRO A 119 -13.95 14.43 5.76
N ARG A 120 -12.91 13.60 5.78
CA ARG A 120 -11.70 13.80 6.58
C ARG A 120 -10.48 13.72 5.68
N CYS A 121 -9.32 14.14 6.18
CA CYS A 121 -8.08 13.76 5.51
C CYS A 121 -8.01 12.23 5.48
N GLY A 122 -7.54 11.66 4.38
CA GLY A 122 -7.33 10.22 4.30
C GLY A 122 -6.39 9.77 5.41
N SER A 123 -6.82 8.77 6.16
CA SER A 123 -5.97 8.04 7.08
C SER A 123 -5.52 6.78 6.34
N PHE A 124 -4.22 6.60 6.20
CA PHE A 124 -3.63 5.42 5.61
C PHE A 124 -3.72 4.29 6.61
N PHE A 125 -4.63 3.35 6.36
CA PHE A 125 -4.67 2.10 7.11
C PHE A 125 -3.66 1.15 6.47
N ALA A 126 -2.37 1.41 6.71
CA ALA A 126 -1.24 0.56 6.31
C ALA A 126 -1.43 -0.92 6.69
N LYS A 127 -2.30 -1.17 7.67
CA LYS A 127 -2.64 -2.45 8.27
C LYS A 127 -3.89 -3.11 7.68
N SER A 128 -4.46 -2.56 6.60
CA SER A 128 -5.66 -3.11 5.97
C SER A 128 -5.50 -3.23 4.46
N ILE A 129 -6.40 -4.00 3.83
CA ILE A 129 -6.42 -4.15 2.36
C ILE A 129 -6.79 -2.84 1.63
N GLU A 130 -7.23 -1.82 2.36
CA GLU A 130 -7.50 -0.47 1.85
C GLU A 130 -6.21 0.22 1.39
N ILE A 131 -5.03 -0.29 1.79
CA ILE A 131 -3.71 0.25 1.41
C ILE A 131 -3.50 0.42 -0.09
N VAL A 132 -4.17 -0.41 -0.90
CA VAL A 132 -4.01 -0.42 -2.36
C VAL A 132 -5.00 0.52 -3.05
N MET A 133 -5.76 1.30 -2.29
CA MET A 133 -6.60 2.35 -2.85
C MET A 133 -5.74 3.48 -3.43
N GLN A 134 -6.27 4.16 -4.44
CA GLN A 134 -5.63 5.30 -5.10
C GLN A 134 -6.52 6.52 -5.01
N THR A 135 -5.92 7.70 -5.16
CA THR A 135 -6.70 8.92 -5.31
C THR A 135 -7.61 8.81 -6.53
N GLN A 136 -8.83 9.33 -6.37
CA GLN A 136 -9.94 9.17 -7.29
C GLN A 136 -10.41 7.72 -7.47
N SER A 137 -10.36 6.88 -6.44
CA SER A 137 -11.00 5.56 -6.46
C SER A 137 -12.14 5.45 -5.46
N CYS A 138 -13.08 4.54 -5.74
CA CYS A 138 -14.14 4.13 -4.81
C CYS A 138 -14.24 2.61 -4.80
N VAL A 139 -14.28 2.03 -3.60
CA VAL A 139 -14.21 0.59 -3.37
C VAL A 139 -15.17 0.22 -2.25
N ARG A 140 -15.90 -0.88 -2.42
CA ARG A 140 -16.72 -1.46 -1.34
C ARG A 140 -15.99 -2.64 -0.74
N PHE A 141 -15.77 -2.60 0.56
CA PHE A 141 -15.35 -3.75 1.35
C PHE A 141 -16.53 -4.29 2.14
N GLN A 142 -16.75 -5.59 2.03
CA GLN A 142 -17.78 -6.27 2.80
C GLN A 142 -17.14 -7.45 3.55
N ILE A 143 -16.98 -7.27 4.86
CA ILE A 143 -16.31 -8.20 5.78
C ILE A 143 -17.34 -8.98 6.60
N SER A 144 -18.48 -8.35 6.91
CA SER A 144 -19.66 -8.96 7.52
C SER A 144 -20.94 -8.26 7.05
N GLU A 145 -22.11 -8.69 7.55
CA GLU A 145 -23.37 -7.95 7.36
C GLU A 145 -23.30 -6.52 7.93
N TYR A 146 -22.59 -6.35 9.05
CA TYR A 146 -22.48 -5.07 9.76
C TYR A 146 -21.29 -4.23 9.30
N ASP A 147 -20.24 -4.86 8.78
CA ASP A 147 -19.08 -4.20 8.20
C ASP A 147 -19.11 -4.26 6.68
N ASN A 148 -19.94 -3.38 6.13
CA ASN A 148 -20.14 -3.20 4.70
C ASN A 148 -20.00 -1.72 4.34
N LYS A 149 -18.80 -1.33 3.93
CA LYS A 149 -18.38 0.06 3.80
C LYS A 149 -17.94 0.37 2.39
N LEU A 150 -18.41 1.50 1.89
CA LEU A 150 -17.93 2.13 0.67
C LEU A 150 -16.89 3.19 1.05
N TYR A 151 -15.67 3.01 0.58
CA TYR A 151 -14.56 3.95 0.74
C TYR A 151 -14.31 4.67 -0.57
N CYS A 152 -14.08 5.96 -0.51
CA CYS A 152 -13.59 6.74 -1.65
C CYS A 152 -12.42 7.61 -1.22
N LEU A 153 -11.37 7.64 -2.04
CA LEU A 153 -10.22 8.53 -1.89
C LEU A 153 -10.20 9.55 -3.03
N CYS A 154 -9.90 10.82 -2.75
CA CYS A 154 -9.87 11.89 -3.76
C CYS A 154 -8.67 12.83 -3.58
N ASP A 155 -8.13 13.38 -4.68
CA ASP A 155 -6.96 14.28 -4.66
C ASP A 155 -7.27 15.76 -4.94
N THR A 156 -8.33 16.17 -5.65
CA THR A 156 -8.69 17.61 -5.75
C THR A 156 -10.11 17.89 -6.26
N GLY A 157 -10.61 19.09 -5.95
CA GLY A 157 -11.32 19.93 -6.93
C GLY A 157 -12.83 19.76 -7.09
N ASN A 158 -13.41 18.55 -7.02
CA ASN A 158 -14.87 18.41 -7.15
C ASN A 158 -15.54 17.12 -6.63
N ASN A 159 -14.84 16.11 -6.10
CA ASN A 159 -15.45 14.77 -6.02
C ASN A 159 -15.29 13.97 -4.72
N CYS A 160 -14.88 14.57 -3.60
CA CYS A 160 -15.15 13.98 -2.26
C CYS A 160 -16.40 14.60 -1.60
N ASP A 161 -17.29 15.21 -2.40
CA ASP A 161 -18.66 15.49 -1.95
C ASP A 161 -19.42 14.16 -1.89
N THR A 162 -20.31 14.06 -0.90
CA THR A 162 -21.36 13.05 -0.76
C THR A 162 -22.01 12.59 -2.07
N LYS A 163 -22.03 13.45 -3.10
CA LYS A 163 -22.50 13.13 -4.47
C LYS A 163 -21.74 11.97 -5.13
N LEU A 164 -20.40 11.94 -5.09
CA LEU A 164 -19.64 10.85 -5.73
C LEU A 164 -20.02 9.52 -5.10
N ILE A 165 -20.00 9.46 -3.77
CA ILE A 165 -20.42 8.29 -2.99
C ILE A 165 -21.86 7.88 -3.26
N LYS A 166 -22.78 8.84 -3.37
CA LYS A 166 -24.18 8.57 -3.71
C LYS A 166 -24.34 8.01 -5.13
N ALA A 167 -23.48 8.42 -6.06
CA ALA A 167 -23.47 7.91 -7.43
C ALA A 167 -22.89 6.50 -7.53
N GLN A 168 -22.08 6.06 -6.56
CA GLN A 168 -21.50 4.73 -6.57
C GLN A 168 -22.57 3.67 -6.29
N LYS A 169 -22.80 2.81 -7.28
CA LYS A 169 -23.64 1.60 -7.16
C LYS A 169 -22.78 0.35 -7.13
N LEU A 170 -21.71 0.34 -6.31
CA LEU A 170 -20.75 -0.76 -6.24
C LEU A 170 -21.43 -2.08 -5.86
N THR A 171 -21.87 -2.80 -6.89
CA THR A 171 -22.50 -4.10 -6.83
C THR A 171 -21.83 -4.97 -7.87
N SER A 172 -21.28 -6.10 -7.44
CA SER A 172 -20.76 -7.12 -8.33
C SER A 172 -21.18 -8.48 -7.81
N ASN A 173 -21.39 -9.40 -8.75
CA ASN A 173 -21.75 -10.79 -8.50
C ASN A 173 -20.75 -11.76 -9.17
N LYS A 174 -19.55 -11.28 -9.54
CA LYS A 174 -18.54 -12.07 -10.24
C LYS A 174 -18.06 -13.24 -9.39
N VAL A 175 -17.84 -13.01 -8.10
CA VAL A 175 -17.42 -14.04 -7.14
C VAL A 175 -18.28 -14.03 -5.87
N THR A 176 -18.33 -15.19 -5.22
CA THR A 176 -18.89 -15.43 -3.90
C THR A 176 -17.76 -15.67 -2.92
N CYS A 177 -17.63 -14.86 -1.88
CA CYS A 177 -16.53 -15.01 -0.93
C CYS A 177 -17.06 -15.39 0.44
N LEU A 178 -16.22 -16.03 1.24
CA LEU A 178 -16.51 -16.20 2.66
C LEU A 178 -16.23 -14.89 3.40
N MET A 179 -17.01 -14.63 4.44
CA MET A 179 -16.90 -13.45 5.30
C MET A 179 -16.42 -13.83 6.71
N GLU A 180 -15.88 -12.84 7.42
CA GLU A 180 -15.42 -12.92 8.79
C GLU A 180 -14.34 -13.98 9.06
N ARG A 181 -13.98 -14.12 10.34
CA ARG A 181 -13.08 -15.16 10.81
C ARG A 181 -13.67 -16.57 10.67
N SER A 182 -14.98 -16.70 10.85
CA SER A 182 -15.67 -17.99 10.85
C SER A 182 -15.86 -18.59 9.45
N GLY A 183 -15.93 -17.75 8.41
CA GLY A 183 -16.24 -18.18 7.05
C GLY A 183 -17.64 -18.76 6.87
N LYS A 184 -18.57 -18.52 7.81
CA LYS A 184 -19.94 -19.04 7.75
C LYS A 184 -20.85 -18.24 6.83
N GLU A 185 -20.63 -16.94 6.77
CA GLU A 185 -21.40 -16.03 5.91
C GLU A 185 -20.70 -15.83 4.57
N THR A 186 -21.45 -15.29 3.60
CA THR A 186 -20.92 -15.02 2.27
C THR A 186 -21.31 -13.64 1.76
N CYS A 187 -20.43 -13.03 0.99
CA CYS A 187 -20.70 -11.82 0.22
C CYS A 187 -20.48 -12.07 -1.28
N LYS A 188 -20.87 -11.08 -2.08
CA LYS A 188 -20.63 -11.03 -3.53
C LYS A 188 -19.78 -9.81 -3.88
N GLY A 189 -18.86 -9.97 -4.83
CA GLY A 189 -17.95 -8.91 -5.27
C GLY A 189 -17.21 -9.26 -6.55
N ASP A 190 -16.15 -8.49 -6.83
CA ASP A 190 -15.21 -8.71 -7.93
C ASP A 190 -14.05 -9.62 -7.52
N PHE A 191 -13.61 -9.49 -6.26
CA PHE A 191 -12.51 -10.25 -5.67
C PHE A 191 -12.89 -10.73 -4.27
N CYS A 192 -12.38 -11.89 -3.91
CA CYS A 192 -12.31 -12.32 -2.52
C CYS A 192 -10.97 -11.95 -1.93
N PHE A 193 -10.95 -11.58 -0.66
CA PHE A 193 -9.71 -11.43 0.08
C PHE A 193 -9.68 -12.31 1.33
N ILE A 194 -8.47 -12.70 1.72
CA ILE A 194 -8.13 -13.25 3.02
C ILE A 194 -6.91 -12.49 3.53
N SER A 195 -6.93 -12.08 4.79
CA SER A 195 -5.82 -11.39 5.44
C SER A 195 -5.49 -12.04 6.77
N GLN A 196 -4.22 -11.96 7.17
CA GLN A 196 -3.78 -12.36 8.51
C GLN A 196 -2.62 -11.50 8.97
N TRP A 197 -2.55 -11.26 10.29
CA TRP A 197 -1.39 -10.64 10.92
C TRP A 197 -0.45 -11.73 11.42
N TYR A 198 0.85 -11.58 11.15
CA TYR A 198 1.89 -12.61 11.34
C TYR A 198 1.86 -13.30 12.71
N ASP A 199 1.52 -12.56 13.78
CA ASP A 199 1.61 -13.07 15.16
C ASP A 199 0.29 -13.51 15.80
N LEU A 200 -0.88 -13.13 15.26
CA LEU A 200 -2.15 -13.31 15.98
C LEU A 200 -3.07 -14.41 15.45
N MET A 201 -2.72 -15.09 14.35
CA MET A 201 -3.61 -16.07 13.67
C MET A 201 -5.05 -15.55 13.47
N SER A 202 -5.24 -14.22 13.47
CA SER A 202 -6.54 -13.61 13.25
C SER A 202 -6.71 -13.47 11.76
N VAL A 203 -7.51 -14.40 11.21
CA VAL A 203 -7.86 -14.39 9.80
C VAL A 203 -9.09 -13.52 9.61
N GLU A 204 -9.01 -12.57 8.69
CA GLU A 204 -10.14 -11.79 8.21
C GLU A 204 -10.39 -12.10 6.73
N ARG A 205 -11.65 -12.06 6.34
CA ARG A 205 -12.11 -12.41 5.00
C ARG A 205 -13.24 -11.50 4.57
N GLY A 206 -13.34 -11.26 3.27
CA GLY A 206 -14.47 -10.54 2.71
C GLY A 206 -14.42 -10.43 1.21
N CYS A 207 -15.27 -9.53 0.69
CA CYS A 207 -15.36 -9.19 -0.72
C CYS A 207 -14.88 -7.77 -0.96
N ILE A 208 -14.27 -7.58 -2.13
CA ILE A 208 -13.96 -6.28 -2.69
C ILE A 208 -14.83 -6.10 -3.93
N THR A 209 -15.49 -4.95 -4.03
CA THR A 209 -16.16 -4.51 -5.26
C THR A 209 -15.55 -3.19 -5.68
N ASN A 210 -14.91 -3.16 -6.85
CA ASN A 210 -14.17 -2.00 -7.33
C ASN A 210 -15.02 -1.16 -8.30
N ASN A 211 -14.77 0.15 -8.36
CA ASN A 211 -15.25 0.95 -9.48
C ASN A 211 -14.20 1.01 -10.59
N GLU A 212 -14.29 0.10 -11.56
CA GLU A 212 -13.43 0.10 -12.75
C GLU A 212 -13.56 1.36 -13.62
N THR A 213 -14.63 2.15 -13.48
CA THR A 213 -14.79 3.40 -14.27
C THR A 213 -13.93 4.55 -13.79
N LEU A 214 -13.58 4.57 -12.49
CA LEU A 214 -12.74 5.61 -11.91
C LEU A 214 -11.26 5.20 -11.95
N TYR A 215 -10.97 3.95 -11.62
CA TYR A 215 -9.62 3.41 -11.73
C TYR A 215 -9.67 1.93 -12.12
N ALA A 216 -9.40 1.66 -13.39
CA ALA A 216 -9.39 0.31 -13.91
C ALA A 216 -8.17 -0.47 -13.39
N GLY A 217 -8.39 -1.72 -12.97
CA GLY A 217 -7.32 -2.62 -12.52
C GLY A 217 -6.66 -2.22 -11.20
N LEU A 218 -7.37 -1.48 -10.34
CA LEU A 218 -6.91 -1.11 -8.99
C LEU A 218 -6.58 -2.34 -8.15
N TYR A 219 -7.45 -3.35 -8.22
CA TYR A 219 -7.27 -4.64 -7.56
C TYR A 219 -7.02 -5.71 -8.62
N GLN A 220 -6.14 -6.65 -8.28
CA GLN A 220 -5.83 -7.82 -9.10
C GLN A 220 -5.63 -9.03 -8.18
N SER A 221 -5.93 -10.22 -8.68
CA SER A 221 -5.54 -11.44 -7.97
C SER A 221 -4.04 -11.46 -7.71
N GLY A 222 -3.65 -11.87 -6.52
CA GLY A 222 -2.27 -11.88 -6.10
C GLY A 222 -2.11 -11.96 -4.60
N TYR A 223 -0.88 -11.75 -4.16
CA TYR A 223 -0.48 -11.76 -2.77
C TYR A 223 0.19 -10.44 -2.42
N ALA A 224 0.10 -10.05 -1.16
CA ALA A 224 0.81 -8.90 -0.63
C ALA A 224 1.28 -9.23 0.79
N ASN A 225 2.52 -8.87 1.11
CA ASN A 225 3.00 -8.78 2.48
C ASN A 225 3.43 -7.35 2.73
N PHE A 226 2.85 -6.70 3.73
CA PHE A 226 3.10 -5.32 4.06
C PHE A 226 2.98 -5.09 5.56
N LEU A 227 4.05 -4.60 6.21
CA LEU A 227 4.11 -4.29 7.65
C LEU A 227 3.59 -5.41 8.56
N GLY A 228 3.97 -6.65 8.25
CA GLY A 228 3.58 -7.85 9.01
C GLY A 228 2.17 -8.35 8.72
N TYR A 229 1.42 -7.68 7.84
CA TYR A 229 0.15 -8.17 7.34
C TYR A 229 0.35 -8.88 6.00
N GLN A 230 -0.30 -10.03 5.88
CA GLN A 230 -0.37 -10.78 4.65
C GLN A 230 -1.78 -10.69 4.10
N TYR A 231 -1.91 -10.50 2.78
CA TYR A 231 -3.17 -10.44 2.06
C TYR A 231 -3.09 -11.33 0.83
N ILE A 232 -4.16 -12.06 0.54
CA ILE A 232 -4.32 -12.74 -0.73
C ILE A 232 -5.64 -12.30 -1.34
N LEU A 233 -5.60 -11.94 -2.62
CA LEU A 233 -6.74 -11.60 -3.44
C LEU A 233 -6.90 -12.66 -4.52
N CYS A 234 -8.12 -13.11 -4.72
CA CYS A 234 -8.41 -14.17 -5.67
C CYS A 234 -9.80 -13.98 -6.32
N GLU A 235 -9.94 -14.52 -7.53
CA GLU A 235 -11.09 -14.29 -8.43
C GLU A 235 -11.97 -15.52 -8.67
N SER A 236 -11.95 -16.50 -7.76
CA SER A 236 -12.83 -17.68 -7.86
C SER A 236 -13.74 -17.83 -6.65
N ASP A 237 -14.87 -18.50 -6.82
CA ASP A 237 -15.85 -18.69 -5.75
C ASP A 237 -15.22 -19.37 -4.52
N LYS A 238 -15.34 -18.69 -3.38
CA LYS A 238 -14.89 -19.12 -2.05
C LYS A 238 -13.40 -19.46 -2.01
N CYS A 239 -12.61 -18.85 -2.90
CA CYS A 239 -11.16 -19.04 -2.93
C CYS A 239 -10.48 -18.59 -1.63
N ASN A 240 -11.10 -17.69 -0.87
CA ASN A 240 -10.62 -17.22 0.43
C ASN A 240 -11.00 -18.14 1.61
N LYS A 241 -11.36 -19.41 1.37
CA LYS A 241 -11.75 -20.36 2.43
C LYS A 241 -10.68 -20.53 3.50
N ASP A 242 -9.46 -20.81 3.05
CA ASP A 242 -8.28 -20.96 3.86
C ASP A 242 -7.07 -20.44 3.08
N TRP A 243 -5.98 -20.20 3.80
CA TRP A 243 -4.78 -19.59 3.23
C TRP A 243 -4.25 -20.37 2.03
N LYS A 244 -4.09 -21.68 2.18
CA LYS A 244 -3.60 -22.59 1.14
C LYS A 244 -4.48 -22.56 -0.12
N THR A 245 -5.79 -22.51 0.03
CA THR A 245 -6.74 -22.42 -1.09
C THR A 245 -6.61 -21.08 -1.80
N ALA A 246 -6.48 -19.99 -1.05
CA ALA A 246 -6.32 -18.66 -1.61
C ALA A 246 -5.00 -18.54 -2.38
N GLU A 247 -3.90 -19.03 -1.81
CA GLU A 247 -2.57 -19.03 -2.44
C GLU A 247 -2.59 -19.74 -3.79
N LYS A 248 -3.20 -20.93 -3.81
CA LYS A 248 -3.37 -21.70 -5.04
C LYS A 248 -4.25 -20.98 -6.06
N SER A 249 -5.33 -20.32 -5.61
CA SER A 249 -6.25 -19.62 -6.51
C SER A 249 -5.65 -18.33 -7.09
N ALA A 250 -4.73 -17.70 -6.38
CA ALA A 250 -4.06 -16.48 -6.82
C ALA A 250 -2.84 -16.76 -7.73
N ASP A 251 -2.52 -18.03 -8.00
CA ASP A 251 -1.32 -18.47 -8.75
C ASP A 251 -0.04 -17.75 -8.28
N ILE A 252 0.13 -17.68 -6.95
CA ILE A 252 1.29 -16.97 -6.36
C ILE A 252 2.56 -17.70 -6.78
N LYS A 253 3.44 -16.97 -7.47
CA LYS A 253 4.79 -17.41 -7.78
C LYS A 253 5.73 -16.72 -6.83
N GLU A 254 6.51 -17.50 -6.10
CA GLU A 254 7.57 -16.96 -5.26
C GLU A 254 8.56 -16.20 -6.17
N PRO A 255 8.88 -14.93 -5.84
CA PRO A 255 9.89 -14.19 -6.58
C PRO A 255 11.23 -14.91 -6.42
N LEU A 256 11.75 -15.43 -7.53
CA LEU A 256 13.08 -16.00 -7.59
C LEU A 256 14.06 -14.86 -7.85
N CYS A 257 14.55 -14.23 -6.80
CA CYS A 257 15.77 -13.44 -6.96
C CYS A 257 16.87 -14.41 -7.38
N HIS A 258 17.54 -14.11 -8.49
CA HIS A 258 18.74 -14.84 -8.80
C HIS A 258 19.67 -14.66 -7.60
N THR A 259 19.94 -15.76 -6.90
CA THR A 259 21.19 -15.94 -6.15
C THR A 259 22.31 -15.98 -7.16
N THR A 260 22.47 -14.92 -7.96
CA THR A 260 23.80 -14.62 -8.41
C THR A 260 24.53 -14.34 -7.12
N THR A 261 25.45 -15.24 -6.77
CA THR A 261 26.54 -14.98 -5.83
C THR A 261 27.45 -13.88 -6.39
N ILE A 262 26.89 -12.84 -7.02
CA ILE A 262 27.47 -11.52 -6.96
C ILE A 262 27.15 -11.11 -5.54
N THR A 263 28.09 -11.38 -4.65
CA THR A 263 28.18 -10.71 -3.38
C THR A 263 28.35 -9.21 -3.67
N THR A 264 27.28 -8.54 -4.09
CA THR A 264 27.05 -7.14 -3.73
C THR A 264 26.55 -7.14 -2.29
N THR A 265 27.29 -7.80 -1.40
CA THR A 265 27.51 -7.18 -0.10
C THR A 265 28.01 -5.80 -0.47
N MET A 266 27.21 -4.78 -0.16
CA MET A 266 27.78 -3.47 0.12
C MET A 266 29.05 -3.76 0.91
N SER A 267 30.18 -3.35 0.36
CA SER A 267 31.45 -3.50 1.04
C SER A 267 31.29 -3.00 2.47
N PRO A 268 32.01 -3.55 3.46
CA PRO A 268 31.95 -3.04 4.82
C PRO A 268 32.10 -1.52 4.89
N SER A 269 32.85 -0.92 3.95
CA SER A 269 32.95 0.53 3.76
C SER A 269 31.67 1.18 3.25
N GLU A 270 30.95 0.62 2.28
CA GLU A 270 29.66 1.17 1.83
C GLU A 270 28.59 1.06 2.91
N ILE A 271 28.57 -0.03 3.69
CA ILE A 271 27.67 -0.18 4.85
C ILE A 271 28.01 0.87 5.91
N LEU A 272 29.30 1.01 6.23
CA LEU A 272 29.79 2.00 7.19
C LEU A 272 29.52 3.42 6.71
N GLU A 273 29.65 3.70 5.41
CA GLU A 273 29.39 5.00 4.83
C GLU A 273 27.90 5.32 4.80
N ALA A 274 27.04 4.35 4.48
CA ALA A 274 25.59 4.51 4.61
C ALA A 274 25.17 4.72 6.08
N ASP A 275 25.78 4.00 7.03
CA ASP A 275 25.52 4.20 8.46
C ASP A 275 26.05 5.57 8.94
N PHE A 276 27.24 5.97 8.51
CA PHE A 276 27.81 7.27 8.83
C PHE A 276 26.96 8.40 8.25
N GLN A 277 26.55 8.32 6.99
CA GLN A 277 25.66 9.31 6.38
C GLN A 277 24.33 9.38 7.13
N ARG A 278 23.77 8.24 7.56
CA ARG A 278 22.58 8.19 8.40
C ARG A 278 22.80 8.88 9.76
N GLN A 279 23.88 8.55 10.47
CA GLN A 279 24.20 9.15 11.77
C GLN A 279 24.52 10.65 11.64
N TRP A 280 25.22 11.05 10.58
CA TRP A 280 25.53 12.43 10.26
C TRP A 280 24.26 13.23 10.00
N ASN A 281 23.35 12.70 9.16
CA ASN A 281 22.05 13.33 8.91
C ASN A 281 21.23 13.47 10.21
N ASN A 282 21.24 12.44 11.07
CA ASN A 282 20.60 12.52 12.40
C ASN A 282 21.22 13.58 13.33
N LEU A 283 22.55 13.76 13.29
CA LEU A 283 23.26 14.77 14.06
C LEU A 283 22.93 16.18 13.56
N ILE A 284 23.08 16.42 12.25
CA ILE A 284 22.74 17.71 11.62
C ILE A 284 21.27 18.07 11.89
N TYR A 285 20.39 17.07 11.85
CA TYR A 285 18.99 17.24 12.21
C TYR A 285 18.80 17.65 13.68
N SER A 286 19.44 16.94 14.61
CA SER A 286 19.36 17.26 16.05
C SER A 286 19.83 18.69 16.34
N LEU A 287 20.89 19.13 15.64
CA LEU A 287 21.38 20.49 15.72
C LEU A 287 20.34 21.49 15.18
N ARG A 288 19.76 21.24 14.00
CA ARG A 288 18.76 22.13 13.39
C ARG A 288 17.53 22.33 14.29
N ASN A 289 17.06 21.26 14.94
CA ASN A 289 15.96 21.33 15.89
C ASN A 289 16.30 22.14 17.14
N ALA A 290 17.50 21.93 17.71
CA ALA A 290 17.97 22.72 18.84
C ALA A 290 18.03 24.22 18.49
N PHE A 291 18.53 24.56 17.29
CA PHE A 291 18.53 25.94 16.81
C PHE A 291 17.12 26.51 16.61
N SER A 292 16.20 25.72 16.08
CA SER A 292 14.81 26.15 15.86
C SER A 292 14.10 26.44 17.19
N ASP A 293 14.31 25.61 18.22
CA ASP A 293 13.76 25.86 19.57
C ASP A 293 14.34 27.14 20.20
N ILE A 294 15.65 27.37 20.06
CA ILE A 294 16.29 28.61 20.52
C ILE A 294 15.67 29.83 19.83
N MET A 295 15.54 29.79 18.50
CA MET A 295 14.97 30.90 17.73
C MET A 295 13.51 31.17 18.10
N TRP A 296 12.71 30.12 18.32
CA TRP A 296 11.33 30.27 18.77
C TRP A 296 11.24 30.98 20.13
N ARG A 297 12.11 30.61 21.08
CA ARG A 297 12.16 31.25 22.41
C ARG A 297 12.63 32.71 22.38
N LEU A 298 13.41 33.10 21.37
CA LEU A 298 13.88 34.49 21.23
C LEU A 298 12.85 35.41 20.56
N GLN A 299 11.80 34.86 19.95
CA GLN A 299 10.75 35.63 19.26
C GLN A 299 9.49 35.89 20.11
N GLY A 300 9.39 35.27 21.28
CA GLY A 300 8.33 35.51 22.27
C GLY A 300 8.79 36.40 23.41
#